data_AF-A0AAE3QM57-F1
#
_entry.id   AF-A0AAE3QM57-F1
#
_cell.length_a   1.000
_cell.length_b   1.000
_cell.length_c   1.000
_cell.angle_alpha   90.00
_cell.angle_beta   90.00
_cell.angle_gamma   90.00
#
_symmetry.space_group_name_H-M   'P 1'
#
loop_
_entity.id
_entity.type
_entity.pdbx_description
1 polymer ?
#
loop_
_entity_poly.entity_id
_entity_poly.type
_entity_poly.pdbx_seq_one_letter_code
_entity_poly.pdbx_strand_id
1 'polypeptide(L)'
;MATEALDTPHREIPKAQTQAIWRTFWILLGITVLEFAIAFMVPTHWHTFKVAVFVGLTIVKAFFIVSEFMHLKGEVKMLMWSILIPLLFVVWLLVALLVEGNSIFESRFFQ
;
A
#
# COMPACT_ATOMS: atom_id res chain seq x y z
N MET A 1 -0.55 52.50 -26.67
CA MET A 1 -1.40 51.51 -27.37
C MET A 1 -0.85 50.15 -26.99
N ALA A 2 -1.65 49.45 -26.17
CA ALA A 2 -1.44 48.17 -25.49
C ALA A 2 -0.11 47.43 -25.72
N THR A 3 0.71 47.40 -24.68
CA THR A 3 1.66 46.31 -24.39
C THR A 3 0.86 45.04 -24.09
N GLU A 4 0.29 44.45 -25.13
CA GLU A 4 -0.55 43.26 -25.08
C GLU A 4 0.27 41.97 -25.27
N ALA A 5 1.47 41.92 -24.71
CA ALA A 5 2.22 40.67 -24.57
C ALA A 5 1.94 40.10 -23.18
N LEU A 6 0.72 39.57 -22.99
CA LEU A 6 0.45 38.62 -21.91
C LEU A 6 1.25 37.35 -22.21
N ASP A 7 2.54 37.38 -21.88
CA ASP A 7 3.40 36.21 -21.76
C ASP A 7 2.85 35.39 -20.60
N THR A 8 1.82 34.59 -20.89
CA THR A 8 1.39 33.54 -19.98
C THR A 8 2.60 32.62 -19.85
N PRO A 9 3.22 32.49 -18.67
CA PRO A 9 4.28 31.52 -18.50
C PRO A 9 3.64 30.16 -18.78
N HIS A 10 3.93 29.63 -19.96
CA HIS A 10 3.63 28.27 -20.38
C HIS A 10 4.07 27.34 -19.25
N ARG A 11 3.14 27.01 -18.35
CA ARG A 11 3.39 26.00 -17.32
C ARG A 11 3.54 24.70 -18.08
N GLU A 12 4.78 24.32 -18.37
CA GLU A 12 5.09 22.98 -18.80
C GLU A 12 4.62 22.04 -17.69
N ILE A 13 3.44 21.47 -17.86
CA ILE A 13 2.90 20.46 -16.96
C ILE A 13 3.91 19.31 -17.00
N PRO A 14 4.58 18.99 -15.89
CA PRO A 14 5.51 17.86 -15.85
C PRO A 14 4.73 16.63 -16.29
N LYS A 15 5.21 15.93 -17.34
CA LYS A 15 4.53 14.74 -17.86
C LYS A 15 4.37 13.74 -16.72
N ALA A 16 3.12 13.48 -16.34
CA ALA A 16 2.80 12.54 -15.29
C ALA A 16 3.40 11.17 -15.64
N GLN A 17 4.10 10.56 -14.67
CA GLN A 17 4.79 9.27 -14.80
C GLN A 17 3.83 8.07 -14.84
N THR A 18 2.65 8.25 -15.42
CA THR A 18 1.54 7.30 -15.46
C THR A 18 1.91 5.96 -16.11
N GLN A 19 2.88 5.96 -17.03
CA GLN A 19 3.32 4.73 -17.68
C GLN A 19 4.06 3.76 -16.74
N ALA A 20 4.84 4.28 -15.78
CA ALA A 20 5.49 3.44 -14.79
C ALA A 20 4.45 2.78 -13.87
N ILE A 21 3.45 3.56 -13.43
CA ILE A 21 2.34 3.10 -12.60
C ILE A 21 1.57 1.98 -13.30
N TRP A 22 1.23 2.15 -14.58
CA TRP A 22 0.49 1.14 -15.33
C TRP A 22 1.27 -0.16 -15.53
N ARG A 23 2.59 -0.08 -15.79
CA ARG A 23 3.45 -1.28 -15.89
C ARG A 23 3.45 -2.07 -14.60
N THR A 24 3.64 -1.39 -13.48
CA THR A 24 3.67 -1.97 -12.14
C THR A 24 2.33 -2.58 -11.76
N PHE A 25 1.24 -1.84 -12.01
CA PHE A 25 -0.12 -2.32 -11.78
C PHE A 25 -0.35 -3.68 -12.46
N TRP A 26 -0.01 -3.82 -13.75
CA TRP A 26 -0.19 -5.09 -14.46
C TRP A 26 0.68 -6.23 -13.94
N ILE A 27 1.94 -5.96 -13.58
CA ILE A 27 2.84 -6.96 -13.00
C ILE A 27 2.26 -7.48 -11.67
N LEU A 28 1.85 -6.57 -10.79
CA LEU A 28 1.29 -6.95 -9.50
C LEU A 28 -0.08 -7.61 -9.62
N LEU A 29 -0.91 -7.17 -10.56
CA LEU A 29 -2.20 -7.78 -10.84
C LEU A 29 -2.00 -9.22 -11.33
N GLY A 30 -1.05 -9.46 -12.23
CA GLY A 30 -0.69 -10.80 -12.68
C GLY A 30 -0.24 -11.71 -11.54
N ILE A 31 0.67 -11.22 -10.68
CA ILE A 31 1.14 -11.98 -9.49
C ILE A 31 -0.02 -12.28 -8.54
N THR A 32 -0.91 -11.30 -8.31
CA THR A 32 -2.06 -11.46 -7.42
C THR A 32 -3.06 -12.49 -7.96
N VAL A 33 -3.37 -12.45 -9.27
CA VAL A 33 -4.26 -13.43 -9.91
C VAL A 33 -3.65 -14.83 -9.86
N LEU A 34 -2.35 -14.96 -10.12
CA LEU A 34 -1.63 -16.23 -10.03
C LEU A 34 -1.67 -16.80 -8.60
N GLU A 35 -1.46 -15.95 -7.59
CA GLU A 35 -1.53 -16.32 -6.18
C GLU A 35 -2.92 -16.86 -5.80
N PHE A 36 -3.99 -16.17 -6.18
CA PHE A 36 -5.35 -16.64 -5.94
C PHE A 36 -5.63 -17.96 -6.68
N ALA A 37 -5.20 -18.09 -7.93
CA ALA A 37 -5.37 -19.32 -8.70
C ALA A 37 -4.70 -20.53 -8.00
N ILE A 38 -3.47 -20.36 -7.50
CA ILE A 38 -2.76 -21.39 -6.73
C ILE A 38 -3.50 -21.70 -5.41
N ALA A 39 -3.99 -20.68 -4.70
CA ALA A 39 -4.72 -20.85 -3.45
C ALA A 39 -6.01 -21.68 -3.63
N PHE A 40 -6.73 -21.48 -4.75
CA PHE A 40 -7.94 -22.22 -5.09
C PHE A 40 -7.67 -23.64 -5.63
N MET A 41 -6.57 -23.86 -6.37
CA MET A 41 -6.26 -25.17 -6.98
C MET A 41 -5.61 -26.17 -6.01
N VAL A 42 -4.86 -25.72 -5.01
CA VAL A 42 -4.19 -26.63 -4.07
C VAL A 42 -5.24 -27.27 -3.12
N PRO A 43 -5.21 -28.58 -2.83
CA PRO A 43 -6.17 -29.21 -1.91
C PRO A 43 -5.97 -28.81 -0.43
N THR A 44 -7.06 -28.82 0.35
CA THR A 44 -7.16 -28.30 1.74
C THR A 44 -6.23 -28.98 2.76
N HIS A 45 -5.64 -30.13 2.42
CA HIS A 45 -4.77 -30.89 3.33
C HIS A 45 -3.52 -30.12 3.77
N TRP A 46 -3.03 -29.17 2.96
CA TRP A 46 -1.87 -28.32 3.28
C TRP A 46 -2.25 -26.86 3.54
N HIS A 47 -3.19 -26.65 4.47
CA HIS A 47 -3.66 -25.31 4.84
C HIS A 47 -2.52 -24.37 5.25
N THR A 48 -1.56 -24.85 6.06
CA THR A 48 -0.41 -24.06 6.52
C THR A 48 0.50 -23.58 5.37
N PHE A 49 0.71 -24.44 4.35
CA PHE A 49 1.53 -24.09 3.20
C PHE A 49 0.86 -23.00 2.35
N LYS A 50 -0.46 -23.10 2.13
CA LYS A 50 -1.24 -22.06 1.44
C LYS A 50 -1.15 -20.72 2.13
N VAL A 51 -1.35 -20.70 3.46
CA VAL A 51 -1.29 -19.47 4.26
C VAL A 51 0.12 -18.87 4.21
N ALA A 52 1.16 -19.68 4.33
CA ALA A 52 2.54 -19.21 4.24
C ALA A 52 2.86 -18.58 2.88
N VAL A 53 2.44 -19.20 1.77
CA VAL A 53 2.63 -18.68 0.41
C VAL A 53 1.86 -17.38 0.19
N PHE A 54 0.62 -17.32 0.67
CA PHE A 54 -0.24 -16.13 0.56
C PHE A 54 0.35 -14.95 1.35
N VAL A 55 0.79 -15.19 2.58
CA VAL A 55 1.46 -14.17 3.42
C VAL A 55 2.79 -13.74 2.81
N GLY A 56 3.58 -14.67 2.27
CA GLY A 56 4.84 -14.34 1.61
C GLY A 56 4.66 -13.48 0.36
N LEU A 57 3.74 -13.86 -0.53
CA LEU A 57 3.47 -13.12 -1.77
C LEU A 57 2.83 -11.75 -1.50
N THR A 58 1.97 -11.63 -0.49
CA THR A 58 1.43 -10.32 -0.06
C THR A 58 2.51 -9.37 0.44
N ILE A 59 3.52 -9.86 1.17
CA ILE A 59 4.68 -9.05 1.58
C ILE A 59 5.50 -8.61 0.36
N VAL A 60 5.79 -9.53 -0.57
CA VAL A 60 6.53 -9.22 -1.80
C VAL A 60 5.80 -8.16 -2.62
N LYS A 61 4.48 -8.31 -2.77
CA LYS A 61 3.60 -7.33 -3.41
C LYS A 61 3.69 -5.97 -2.72
N ALA A 62 3.58 -5.93 -1.39
CA ALA A 62 3.68 -4.68 -0.64
C ALA A 62 5.02 -3.98 -0.88
N PHE A 63 6.12 -4.73 -0.89
CA PHE A 63 7.44 -4.18 -1.19
C PHE A 63 7.53 -3.62 -2.61
N PHE A 64 6.96 -4.30 -3.61
CA PHE A 64 6.93 -3.85 -5.00
C PHE A 64 6.07 -2.59 -5.20
N ILE A 65 4.98 -2.45 -4.44
CA ILE A 65 4.19 -1.20 -4.41
C ILE A 65 5.05 -0.08 -3.82
N VAL A 66 5.64 -0.31 -2.65
CA VAL A 66 6.45 0.71 -1.96
C VAL A 66 7.65 1.12 -2.82
N SER A 67 8.37 0.19 -3.44
CA SER A 67 9.54 0.51 -4.25
C SER A 67 9.20 1.35 -5.48
N GLU A 68 8.08 1.04 -6.13
CA GLU A 68 7.78 1.57 -7.47
C GLU A 68 6.82 2.77 -7.42
N PHE A 69 5.99 2.87 -6.38
CA PHE A 69 5.21 4.09 -6.09
C PHE A 69 5.98 5.13 -5.27
N MET A 70 7.14 4.78 -4.69
CA MET A 70 8.05 5.76 -4.05
C MET A 70 9.20 6.22 -4.95
N HIS A 71 9.26 5.76 -6.21
CA HIS A 71 10.25 6.21 -7.19
C HIS A 71 9.88 7.58 -7.79
N LEU A 72 9.81 8.62 -6.95
CA LEU A 72 9.85 10.04 -7.35
C LEU A 72 11.16 10.67 -6.85
N LYS A 73 12.25 10.15 -7.40
CA LYS A 73 13.56 10.73 -7.78
C LYS A 73 14.17 11.99 -7.11
N GLY A 74 13.70 12.54 -5.98
CA GLY A 74 14.39 13.69 -5.35
C GLY A 74 13.96 14.12 -3.95
N GLU A 75 12.69 13.92 -3.56
CA GLU A 75 12.14 14.47 -2.30
C GLU A 75 11.65 13.38 -1.32
N VAL A 76 12.16 12.16 -1.49
CA VAL A 76 11.71 10.90 -0.89
C VAL A 76 11.59 10.87 0.65
N LYS A 77 12.25 11.79 1.36
CA LYS A 77 12.13 11.81 2.83
C LYS A 77 10.71 12.22 3.24
N MET A 78 10.14 13.25 2.63
CA MET A 78 8.83 13.77 3.05
C MET A 78 7.69 12.82 2.68
N LEU A 79 7.76 12.19 1.52
CA LEU A 79 6.80 11.17 1.07
C LEU A 79 6.86 9.90 1.94
N MET A 80 8.05 9.45 2.33
CA MET A 80 8.19 8.32 3.26
C MET A 80 7.54 8.61 4.60
N TRP A 81 7.76 9.80 5.17
CA TRP A 81 7.09 10.22 6.41
C TRP A 81 5.56 10.29 6.26
N SER A 82 5.05 10.71 5.10
CA SER A 82 3.59 10.77 4.84
C SER A 82 2.89 9.41 4.85
N ILE A 83 3.63 8.32 4.58
CA ILE A 83 3.10 6.95 4.59
C ILE A 83 3.39 6.29 5.95
N LEU A 84 4.58 6.52 6.51
CA LEU A 84 5.02 5.89 7.76
C LEU A 84 4.18 6.36 8.97
N ILE A 85 3.87 7.66 9.04
CA ILE A 85 3.08 8.25 10.14
C ILE A 85 1.66 7.65 10.21
N PRO A 86 0.84 7.64 9.14
CA PRO A 86 -0.48 7.03 9.21
C PRO A 86 -0.41 5.51 9.44
N LEU A 87 0.62 4.81 8.94
CA LEU A 87 0.79 3.39 9.21
C LEU A 87 1.06 3.10 10.70
N LEU A 88 1.96 3.89 11.32
CA LEU A 88 2.25 3.81 12.74
C LEU A 88 1.02 4.13 13.60
N PHE A 89 0.24 5.14 13.20
CA PHE A 89 -1.00 5.51 13.87
C PHE A 89 -2.03 4.36 13.85
N VAL A 90 -2.19 3.67 12.72
CA VAL A 90 -3.09 2.51 12.61
C VAL A 90 -2.63 1.36 13.51
N VAL A 91 -1.33 1.04 13.51
CA VAL A 91 -0.79 -0.03 14.38
C VAL A 91 -1.00 0.31 15.87
N TRP A 92 -0.72 1.56 16.25
CA TRP A 92 -0.96 2.04 17.61
C TRP A 92 -2.44 1.95 17.99
N LEU A 93 -3.34 2.35 17.09
CA LEU A 93 -4.79 2.29 17.32
C LEU A 93 -5.28 0.84 17.45
N LEU A 94 -4.78 -0.10 16.64
CA LEU A 94 -5.11 -1.52 16.76
C LEU A 94 -4.71 -2.07 18.13
N VAL A 95 -3.50 -1.75 18.61
CA VAL A 95 -3.04 -2.18 19.93
C VAL A 95 -3.90 -1.55 21.03
N ALA A 96 -4.16 -0.25 20.97
CA ALA A 96 -5.01 0.44 21.94
C ALA A 96 -6.43 -0.17 22.01
N LEU A 97 -7.01 -0.48 20.85
CA LEU A 97 -8.35 -1.05 20.75
C LEU A 97 -8.40 -2.51 21.23
N LEU A 98 -7.33 -3.27 21.06
CA LEU A 98 -7.21 -4.62 21.63
C LEU A 98 -7.07 -4.60 23.15
N VAL A 99 -6.26 -3.69 23.70
CA VAL A 99 -6.07 -3.55 25.15
C VAL A 99 -7.34 -3.05 25.83
N GLU A 100 -7.93 -1.97 25.32
CA GLU A 100 -9.17 -1.41 25.86
C GLU A 100 -10.37 -2.34 25.60
N GLY A 101 -10.40 -3.00 24.45
CA GLY A 101 -11.40 -4.01 24.15
C GLY A 101 -11.34 -5.18 25.14
N ASN A 102 -10.14 -5.64 25.49
CA ASN A 102 -9.97 -6.72 26.46
C ASN A 102 -10.35 -6.28 27.89
N SER A 103 -10.00 -5.06 28.31
CA SER A 103 -10.37 -4.54 29.63
C SER A 103 -11.88 -4.35 29.79
N ILE A 104 -12.58 -3.88 28.74
CA ILE A 104 -14.03 -3.75 28.71
C ILE A 104 -14.71 -5.14 28.73
N PHE A 105 -14.14 -6.11 28.02
CA PHE A 105 -14.67 -7.48 28.01
C PHE A 105 -14.56 -8.12 29.41
N GLU A 106 -13.41 -8.02 30.05
CA GLU A 106 -13.16 -8.52 31.41
C GLU A 106 -14.14 -7.88 32.42
N SER A 107 -14.26 -6.55 32.40
CA SER A 107 -15.11 -5.81 33.35
C SER A 107 -16.61 -6.05 33.17
N ARG A 108 -17.07 -6.44 31.97
CA ARG A 108 -18.49 -6.73 31.70
C ARG A 108 -18.89 -8.19 31.92
N PHE A 109 -17.94 -9.12 31.84
CA PHE A 109 -18.21 -10.55 31.91
C PHE A 109 -17.96 -11.15 33.30
N PHE A 110 -17.08 -10.53 34.11
CA PHE A 110 -16.77 -10.99 35.47
C PHE A 110 -17.54 -10.22 36.58
N GLN A 111 -18.63 -9.53 36.23
CA GLN A 111 -19.65 -9.02 37.15
C GLN A 111 -20.98 -9.75 36.88
#